data_AF-A0A671KVY2-F1
#
_entry.id   AF-A0A671KVY2-F1
#
_cell.length_a   1.000
_cell.length_b   1.000
_cell.length_c   1.000
_cell.angle_alpha   90.00
_cell.angle_beta   90.00
_cell.angle_gamma   90.00
#
_symmetry.space_group_name_H-M   'P 1'
#
loop_
_entity.id
_entity.type
_entity.pdbx_description
1 polymer ?
#
loop_
_entity_poly.entity_id
_entity_poly.type
_entity_poly.pdbx_seq_one_letter_code
_entity_poly.pdbx_strand_id
1 'polypeptide(L)'
;MYRFTRSAMMQPMINYGMGMATFFKVTVFEQEHFEGKCQEFTSECCNIQECGFDNIRSIRVESGQFIPERGEYPHWDAYSGNLSYHVERLMSFRPVYCASHQSSRMTIFERENFLGRNVELCDDYPSLQAMGWCGPEVGSMHVQCGAFVCYEFPGYRGRQYIMECERHSGDFQHWRNWGSHSQTPQIQSIRRIQH
;
A
#
# COMPACT_ATOMS: atom_id res chain seq x y z
N MET A 1 -7.46 28.69 35.09
CA MET A 1 -8.61 28.07 34.38
C MET A 1 -8.32 28.13 32.89
N TYR A 2 -7.72 27.09 32.32
CA TYR A 2 -7.52 26.97 30.88
C TYR A 2 -8.76 26.32 30.27
N ARG A 3 -9.46 27.06 29.39
CA ARG A 3 -10.63 26.58 28.65
C ARG A 3 -10.15 25.67 27.52
N PHE A 4 -10.48 24.39 27.60
CA PHE A 4 -10.41 23.47 26.46
C PHE A 4 -11.54 23.79 25.49
N THR A 5 -11.20 24.26 24.29
CA THR A 5 -12.12 24.32 23.15
C THR A 5 -12.24 22.92 22.55
N ARG A 6 -13.38 22.25 22.78
CA ARG A 6 -13.79 21.07 22.01
C ARG A 6 -14.18 21.52 20.60
N SER A 7 -13.39 21.18 19.59
CA SER A 7 -13.84 21.25 18.19
C SER A 7 -14.95 20.22 17.96
N ALA A 8 -15.96 20.62 17.19
CA ALA A 8 -17.19 19.88 16.96
C ALA A 8 -16.92 18.52 16.29
N MET A 9 -17.56 17.48 16.82
CA MET A 9 -17.63 16.16 16.20
C MET A 9 -18.46 16.27 14.91
N MET A 10 -17.86 16.07 13.74
CA MET A 10 -18.61 15.76 12.52
C MET A 10 -19.14 14.34 12.64
N GLN A 11 -20.46 14.19 12.66
CA GLN A 11 -21.12 12.89 12.60
C GLN A 11 -20.90 12.25 11.23
N PRO A 12 -20.67 10.92 11.14
CA PRO A 12 -20.56 10.26 9.85
C PRO A 12 -21.94 10.19 9.17
N MET A 13 -22.01 10.70 7.94
CA MET A 13 -23.14 10.46 7.06
C MET A 13 -23.14 8.99 6.64
N ILE A 14 -24.09 8.21 7.17
CA ILE A 14 -24.32 6.82 6.77
C ILE A 14 -24.97 6.83 5.39
N ASN A 15 -24.21 6.50 4.34
CA ASN A 15 -24.76 6.28 3.01
C ASN A 15 -25.16 4.80 2.87
N TYR A 16 -26.45 4.54 2.70
CA TYR A 16 -27.00 3.20 2.52
C TYR A 16 -26.79 2.73 1.08
N GLY A 17 -26.06 1.63 0.87
CA GLY A 17 -26.09 0.90 -0.40
C GLY A 17 -24.75 0.69 -1.09
N MET A 18 -23.78 0.09 -0.41
CA MET A 18 -22.71 -0.78 -0.94
C MET A 18 -22.05 -1.40 0.29
N GLY A 19 -21.61 -2.66 0.22
CA GLY A 19 -21.05 -3.39 1.38
C GLY A 19 -20.09 -2.52 2.18
N MET A 20 -20.23 -2.54 3.52
CA MET A 20 -19.55 -1.60 4.41
C MET A 20 -18.08 -1.44 4.04
N ALA A 21 -17.73 -0.33 3.40
CA ALA A 21 -16.33 0.04 3.26
C ALA A 21 -15.79 0.13 4.68
N THR A 22 -14.82 -0.72 5.02
CA THR A 22 -14.13 -0.63 6.30
C THR A 22 -13.74 0.81 6.55
N PHE A 23 -14.19 1.34 7.67
CA PHE A 23 -13.78 2.66 8.13
C PHE A 23 -12.26 2.70 8.15
N PHE A 24 -11.65 3.57 7.34
CA PHE A 24 -10.20 3.75 7.40
C PHE A 24 -9.86 4.50 8.68
N LYS A 25 -8.95 3.93 9.48
CA LYS A 25 -8.52 4.51 10.75
C LYS A 25 -7.09 4.12 11.04
N VAL A 26 -6.21 5.13 11.01
CA VAL A 26 -4.80 4.99 11.34
C VAL A 26 -4.40 6.04 12.37
N THR A 27 -3.63 5.64 13.36
CA THR A 27 -2.99 6.56 14.32
C THR A 27 -1.49 6.54 14.09
N VAL A 28 -0.90 7.71 13.89
CA VAL A 28 0.54 7.86 13.68
C VAL A 28 1.16 8.56 14.88
N PHE A 29 2.42 8.23 15.16
CA PHE A 29 3.17 8.71 16.30
C PHE A 29 4.52 9.26 15.87
N GLU A 30 4.93 10.35 16.51
CA GLU A 30 6.21 11.02 16.27
C GLU A 30 7.40 10.22 16.80
N GLN A 31 7.19 9.36 17.82
CA GLN A 31 8.22 8.49 18.39
C GLN A 31 7.90 7.01 18.16
N GLU A 32 8.92 6.18 18.37
CA GLU A 32 8.80 4.73 18.34
C GLU A 32 7.96 4.25 19.53
N HIS A 33 7.49 3.01 19.48
CA HIS A 33 6.70 2.37 20.54
C HIS A 33 5.44 3.15 20.96
N PHE A 34 4.84 3.89 20.02
CA PHE A 34 3.58 4.62 20.18
C PHE A 34 3.65 5.78 21.20
N GLU A 35 4.80 6.46 21.25
CA GLU A 35 5.05 7.58 22.15
C GLU A 35 5.05 8.95 21.43
N GLY A 36 5.15 10.03 22.21
CA GLY A 36 5.23 11.40 21.69
C GLY A 36 3.91 11.95 21.17
N LYS A 37 4.00 12.93 20.26
CA LYS A 37 2.83 13.48 19.59
C LYS A 37 2.17 12.39 18.74
N CYS A 38 0.84 12.30 18.80
CA CYS A 38 0.07 11.37 17.97
C CYS A 38 -1.13 12.04 17.32
N GLN A 39 -1.57 11.51 16.20
CA GLN A 39 -2.77 11.96 15.52
C GLN A 39 -3.47 10.80 14.81
N GLU A 40 -4.80 10.77 14.95
CA GLU A 40 -5.68 9.85 14.25
C GLU A 40 -6.11 10.44 12.91
N PHE A 41 -6.13 9.59 11.88
CA PHE A 41 -6.55 9.92 10.53
C PHE A 41 -7.61 8.95 10.07
N THR A 42 -8.67 9.51 9.47
CA THR A 42 -9.78 8.79 8.87
C THR A 42 -9.91 9.06 7.36
N SER A 43 -8.90 9.71 6.79
CA SER A 43 -8.77 10.03 5.37
C SER A 43 -7.29 10.05 4.99
N GLU A 44 -7.01 10.20 3.69
CA GLU A 44 -5.64 10.41 3.22
C GLU A 44 -4.97 11.65 3.83
N CYS A 45 -3.66 11.58 3.94
CA CYS A 45 -2.78 12.69 4.32
C CYS A 45 -1.70 12.84 3.24
N CYS A 46 -1.78 13.91 2.46
CA CYS A 46 -0.84 14.18 1.38
C CYS A 46 0.51 14.71 1.88
N ASN A 47 0.53 15.33 3.07
CA ASN A 47 1.75 15.87 3.69
C ASN A 47 1.60 15.97 5.21
N ILE A 48 2.37 15.17 5.95
CA ILE A 48 2.32 15.12 7.41
C ILE A 48 2.84 16.41 8.09
N GLN A 49 3.62 17.22 7.37
CA GLN A 49 4.15 18.47 7.91
C GLN A 49 3.03 19.49 8.16
N GLU A 50 1.95 19.42 7.38
CA GLU A 50 0.75 20.25 7.58
C GLU A 50 0.01 19.86 8.87
N CYS A 51 0.22 18.63 9.34
CA CYS A 51 -0.26 18.12 10.63
C CYS A 51 0.76 18.38 11.77
N GLY A 52 1.88 19.04 11.45
CA GLY A 52 2.96 19.36 12.38
C GLY A 52 3.78 18.14 12.83
N PHE A 53 3.93 17.14 11.97
CA PHE A 53 4.87 16.04 12.17
C PHE A 53 6.09 16.24 11.27
N ASP A 54 7.29 16.13 11.85
CA ASP A 54 8.54 16.11 11.06
C ASP A 54 8.80 14.72 10.47
N ASN A 55 8.45 13.67 11.22
CA ASN A 55 8.46 12.30 10.76
C ASN A 55 7.45 11.44 11.54
N ILE A 56 7.10 10.29 10.98
CA ILE A 56 6.33 9.24 11.66
C ILE A 56 7.28 8.10 11.98
N ARG A 57 7.25 7.61 13.22
CA ARG A 57 8.15 6.58 13.74
C ARG A 57 7.44 5.30 14.15
N SER A 58 6.17 5.40 14.53
CA SER A 58 5.31 4.24 14.77
C SER A 58 3.87 4.50 14.34
N ILE A 59 3.16 3.42 14.00
CA ILE A 59 1.84 3.45 13.37
C ILE A 59 0.95 2.36 13.98
N ARG A 60 -0.29 2.71 14.30
CA ARG A 60 -1.36 1.74 14.58
C ARG A 60 -2.41 1.84 13.50
N VAL A 61 -2.62 0.74 12.78
CA VAL A 61 -3.66 0.62 11.76
C VAL A 61 -4.80 -0.16 12.39
N GLU A 62 -5.89 0.53 12.73
CA GLU A 62 -7.04 -0.08 13.41
C GLU A 62 -7.99 -0.76 12.42
N SER A 63 -8.21 -0.10 11.28
CA SER A 63 -9.13 -0.58 10.23
C SER A 63 -8.88 0.12 8.90
N GLY A 64 -9.32 -0.53 7.81
CA GLY A 64 -9.21 -0.01 6.45
C GLY A 64 -8.11 -0.68 5.64
N GLN A 65 -8.25 -0.54 4.33
CA GLN A 65 -7.31 -1.06 3.35
C GLN A 65 -6.13 -0.09 3.26
N PHE A 66 -5.03 -0.42 3.93
CA PHE A 66 -3.85 0.41 4.03
C PHE A 66 -2.59 -0.45 3.91
N ILE A 67 -1.49 0.16 3.49
CA ILE A 67 -0.16 -0.45 3.58
C ILE A 67 0.69 0.49 4.44
N PRO A 68 1.13 0.06 5.63
CA PRO A 68 0.96 -1.28 6.21
C PRO A 68 -0.50 -1.68 6.56
N GLU A 69 -0.80 -2.98 6.56
CA GLU A 69 -2.14 -3.54 6.85
C GLU A 69 -2.52 -3.39 8.33
N ARG A 70 -3.71 -3.85 8.73
CA ARG A 70 -4.18 -3.78 10.12
C ARG A 70 -3.16 -4.38 11.10
N GLY A 71 -2.74 -3.60 12.09
CA GLY A 71 -1.73 -4.04 13.04
C GLY A 71 -1.04 -2.90 13.78
N GLU A 72 -0.06 -3.29 14.59
CA GLU A 72 0.79 -2.39 15.36
C GLU A 72 2.21 -2.42 14.80
N TYR A 73 2.72 -1.24 14.45
CA TYR A 73 4.04 -1.06 13.85
C TYR A 73 4.86 -0.14 14.77
N PRO A 74 5.54 -0.70 15.78
CA PRO A 74 6.18 0.09 16.83
C PRO A 74 7.46 0.81 16.37
N HIS A 75 8.01 0.45 15.21
CA HIS A 75 9.26 0.97 14.70
C HIS A 75 9.22 1.05 13.16
N TRP A 76 10.06 1.88 12.55
CA TRP A 76 9.99 2.20 11.12
C TRP A 76 10.28 1.01 10.20
N ASP A 77 11.11 0.08 10.66
CA ASP A 77 11.45 -1.16 9.95
C ASP A 77 10.24 -2.11 9.80
N ALA A 78 9.28 -2.03 10.72
CA ALA A 78 8.08 -2.86 10.73
C ALA A 78 7.17 -2.58 9.52
N TYR A 79 7.23 -1.38 8.93
CA TYR A 79 6.41 -0.99 7.77
C TYR A 79 7.19 -0.67 6.50
N SER A 80 8.52 -0.50 6.56
CA SER A 80 9.32 -0.14 5.38
C SER A 80 9.53 -1.30 4.40
N GLY A 81 9.63 -2.54 4.91
CA GLY A 81 9.82 -3.78 4.13
C GLY A 81 11.09 -3.87 3.29
N ASN A 82 11.94 -2.84 3.29
CA ASN A 82 13.24 -2.82 2.63
C ASN A 82 14.30 -2.15 3.53
N LEU A 83 15.20 -2.96 4.09
CA LEU A 83 16.32 -2.48 4.91
C LEU A 83 17.48 -1.92 4.07
N SER A 84 17.51 -2.18 2.76
CA SER A 84 18.57 -1.72 1.85
C SER A 84 18.41 -0.27 1.43
N TYR A 85 17.22 0.31 1.59
CA TYR A 85 16.95 1.72 1.42
C TYR A 85 16.45 2.29 2.75
N HIS A 86 17.34 2.96 3.48
CA HIS A 86 17.01 3.73 4.68
C HIS A 86 16.14 4.95 4.32
N VAL A 87 14.87 4.70 3.99
CA VAL A 87 13.84 5.73 3.93
C VAL A 87 13.05 5.62 5.23
N GLU A 88 13.61 6.20 6.29
CA GLU A 88 12.92 6.34 7.58
C GLU A 88 11.73 7.32 7.49
N ARG A 89 11.58 8.01 6.35
CA ARG A 89 10.71 9.17 6.22
C ARG A 89 9.38 8.79 5.56
N LEU A 90 8.33 8.72 6.36
CA LEU A 90 6.96 8.55 5.87
C LEU A 90 6.28 9.92 5.85
N MET A 91 6.10 10.48 4.64
CA MET A 91 5.61 11.86 4.48
C MET A 91 4.13 11.98 4.12
N SER A 92 3.53 10.89 3.66
CA SER A 92 2.15 10.85 3.20
C SER A 92 1.64 9.43 3.25
N PHE A 93 0.31 9.30 3.28
CA PHE A 93 -0.37 8.03 3.26
C PHE A 93 -1.80 8.20 2.76
N ARG A 94 -2.35 7.13 2.17
CA ARG A 94 -3.74 7.11 1.74
C ARG A 94 -4.32 5.69 1.83
N PRO A 95 -5.64 5.57 1.97
CA PRO A 95 -6.31 4.28 1.79
C PRO A 95 -6.13 3.75 0.37
N VAL A 96 -6.21 2.43 0.24
CA VAL A 96 -6.25 1.69 -1.02
C VAL A 96 -7.69 1.23 -1.24
N TYR A 97 -8.55 2.12 -1.74
CA TYR A 97 -10.01 1.91 -1.76
C TYR A 97 -10.49 0.71 -2.59
N CYS A 98 -9.72 0.31 -3.60
CA CYS A 98 -10.07 -0.79 -4.48
C CYS A 98 -9.60 -2.15 -3.98
N ALA A 99 -8.96 -2.26 -2.80
CA ALA A 99 -8.47 -3.56 -2.33
C ALA A 99 -9.64 -4.48 -1.97
N SER A 100 -9.71 -5.61 -2.67
CA SER A 100 -10.74 -6.63 -2.45
C SER A 100 -10.11 -8.00 -2.60
N HIS A 101 -9.66 -8.56 -1.49
CA HIS A 101 -8.82 -9.77 -1.47
C HIS A 101 -9.42 -10.94 -2.28
N GLN A 102 -10.73 -11.17 -2.20
CA GLN A 102 -11.39 -12.31 -2.87
C GLN A 102 -11.63 -12.09 -4.37
N SER A 103 -11.66 -10.83 -4.82
CA SER A 103 -11.93 -10.49 -6.23
C SER A 103 -10.72 -9.88 -6.93
N SER A 104 -9.56 -9.81 -6.27
CA SER A 104 -8.34 -9.28 -6.84
C SER A 104 -7.86 -10.13 -8.01
N ARG A 105 -7.65 -9.48 -9.16
CA ARG A 105 -7.21 -10.11 -10.40
C ARG A 105 -6.29 -9.17 -11.16
N MET A 106 -5.15 -9.70 -11.59
CA MET A 106 -4.14 -8.99 -12.37
C MET A 106 -3.60 -9.89 -13.48
N THR A 107 -3.26 -9.35 -14.64
CA THR A 107 -2.39 -10.01 -15.61
C THR A 107 -1.01 -9.40 -15.60
N ILE A 108 0.03 -10.23 -15.51
CA ILE A 108 1.43 -9.82 -15.67
C ILE A 108 1.95 -10.22 -17.04
N PHE A 109 2.84 -9.41 -17.61
CA PHE A 109 3.39 -9.59 -18.95
C PHE A 109 4.93 -9.60 -18.91
N GLU A 110 5.54 -10.41 -19.76
CA GLU A 110 6.99 -10.57 -19.87
C GLU A 110 7.66 -9.27 -20.34
N ARG A 111 6.99 -8.50 -21.20
CA ARG A 111 7.52 -7.27 -21.80
C ARG A 111 6.64 -6.07 -21.47
N GLU A 112 7.23 -4.89 -21.65
CA GLU A 112 6.51 -3.62 -21.57
C GLU A 112 5.37 -3.55 -22.61
N ASN A 113 4.41 -2.67 -22.36
CA ASN A 113 3.25 -2.42 -23.24
C ASN A 113 2.35 -3.66 -23.48
N PHE A 114 2.23 -4.53 -22.48
CA PHE A 114 1.37 -5.73 -22.50
C PHE A 114 1.77 -6.76 -23.56
N LEU A 115 3.08 -6.87 -23.81
CA LEU A 115 3.64 -7.75 -24.83
C LEU A 115 4.29 -9.00 -24.23
N GLY A 116 4.47 -10.01 -25.07
CA GLY A 116 5.13 -11.27 -24.70
C GLY A 116 4.19 -12.23 -23.99
N ARG A 117 4.78 -13.21 -23.29
CA ARG A 117 4.00 -14.17 -22.50
C ARG A 117 3.32 -13.45 -21.34
N ASN A 118 2.15 -13.95 -20.96
CA ASN A 118 1.37 -13.39 -19.88
C ASN A 118 0.70 -14.49 -19.05
N VAL A 119 0.34 -14.14 -17.83
CA VAL A 119 -0.40 -15.01 -16.92
C VAL A 119 -1.33 -14.16 -16.06
N GLU A 120 -2.54 -14.67 -15.83
CA GLU A 120 -3.48 -14.09 -14.90
C GLU A 120 -3.21 -14.61 -13.48
N LEU A 121 -3.20 -13.70 -12.51
CA LEU A 121 -2.95 -13.93 -11.10
C LEU A 121 -4.20 -13.58 -10.30
N CYS A 122 -4.70 -14.55 -9.54
CA CYS A 122 -5.85 -14.40 -8.64
C CYS A 122 -5.49 -14.73 -7.18
N ASP A 123 -4.24 -15.13 -6.91
CA ASP A 123 -3.74 -15.59 -5.62
C ASP A 123 -2.43 -14.91 -5.21
N ASP A 124 -1.92 -15.28 -4.04
CA ASP A 124 -0.65 -14.79 -3.52
C ASP A 124 0.50 -15.71 -3.95
N TYR A 125 1.57 -15.12 -4.47
CA TYR A 125 2.71 -15.82 -5.03
C TYR A 125 4.00 -15.37 -4.32
N PRO A 126 4.48 -16.11 -3.31
CA PRO A 126 5.75 -15.81 -2.65
C PRO A 126 6.96 -16.06 -3.56
N SER A 127 6.79 -16.75 -4.69
CA SER A 127 7.79 -16.91 -5.73
C SER A 127 7.12 -17.06 -7.09
N LEU A 128 7.30 -16.07 -7.97
CA LEU A 128 6.80 -16.17 -9.36
C LEU A 128 7.51 -17.27 -10.14
N GLN A 129 8.80 -17.50 -9.87
CA GLN A 129 9.56 -18.57 -10.50
C GLN A 129 9.02 -19.95 -10.13
N ALA A 130 8.59 -20.16 -8.88
CA ALA A 130 7.97 -21.42 -8.46
C ALA A 130 6.62 -21.67 -9.13
N MET A 131 5.90 -20.62 -9.53
CA MET A 131 4.68 -20.70 -10.33
C MET A 131 4.97 -21.04 -11.81
N GLY A 132 6.21 -20.88 -12.27
CA GLY A 132 6.63 -21.11 -13.66
C GLY A 132 6.88 -19.83 -14.46
N TRP A 133 6.88 -18.66 -13.81
CA TRP A 133 7.29 -17.40 -14.44
C TRP A 133 8.76 -17.43 -14.84
N CYS A 134 9.07 -16.94 -16.04
CA CYS A 134 10.42 -17.00 -16.58
C CYS A 134 11.22 -15.75 -16.22
N GLY A 135 12.34 -15.95 -15.52
CA GLY A 135 13.23 -14.87 -15.13
C GLY A 135 12.72 -14.06 -13.93
N PRO A 136 13.43 -12.99 -13.57
CA PRO A 136 13.11 -12.18 -12.39
C PRO A 136 12.30 -10.91 -12.72
N GLU A 137 11.93 -10.70 -13.98
CA GLU A 137 11.36 -9.43 -14.46
C GLU A 137 9.88 -9.56 -14.84
N VAL A 138 9.13 -8.51 -14.61
CA VAL A 138 7.77 -8.30 -15.13
C VAL A 138 7.80 -7.01 -15.94
N GLY A 139 7.55 -7.08 -17.25
CA GLY A 139 7.66 -5.91 -18.12
C GLY A 139 6.48 -4.95 -18.01
N SER A 140 5.27 -5.48 -17.82
CA SER A 140 4.06 -4.67 -17.61
C SER A 140 2.97 -5.46 -16.88
N MET A 141 1.97 -4.75 -16.36
CA MET A 141 0.87 -5.32 -15.58
C MET A 141 -0.45 -4.63 -15.91
N HIS A 142 -1.53 -5.40 -15.93
CA HIS A 142 -2.90 -4.88 -16.02
C HIS A 142 -3.71 -5.39 -14.83
N VAL A 143 -4.15 -4.49 -13.94
CA VAL A 143 -4.96 -4.83 -12.76
C VAL A 143 -6.44 -4.71 -13.11
N GLN A 144 -7.09 -5.83 -13.37
CA GLN A 144 -8.52 -5.82 -13.72
C GLN A 144 -9.39 -5.44 -12.51
N CYS A 145 -9.05 -5.97 -11.34
CA CYS A 145 -9.84 -5.81 -10.11
C CYS A 145 -8.91 -5.87 -8.90
N GLY A 146 -9.25 -5.14 -7.84
CA GLY A 146 -8.51 -5.23 -6.59
C GLY A 146 -7.26 -4.38 -6.56
N ALA A 147 -6.40 -4.72 -5.60
CA ALA A 147 -5.07 -4.16 -5.47
C ALA A 147 -4.07 -5.22 -5.01
N PHE A 148 -2.81 -5.01 -5.39
CA PHE A 148 -1.71 -5.93 -5.14
C PHE A 148 -0.47 -5.18 -4.67
N VAL A 149 0.38 -5.88 -3.92
CA VAL A 149 1.75 -5.45 -3.63
C VAL A 149 2.72 -6.35 -4.38
N CYS A 150 3.56 -5.75 -5.22
CA CYS A 150 4.60 -6.41 -5.97
C CYS A 150 5.97 -6.16 -5.31
N TYR A 151 6.80 -7.19 -5.22
CA TYR A 151 8.05 -7.18 -4.49
C TYR A 151 9.23 -7.59 -5.37
N GLU A 152 10.36 -6.91 -5.18
CA GLU A 152 11.62 -7.12 -5.91
C GLU A 152 12.22 -8.53 -5.74
N PHE A 153 12.03 -9.15 -4.58
CA PHE A 153 12.58 -10.46 -4.25
C PHE A 153 11.50 -11.48 -3.83
N PRO A 154 11.79 -12.79 -3.90
CA PRO A 154 10.91 -13.82 -3.36
C PRO A 154 10.68 -13.66 -1.86
N GLY A 155 9.50 -14.08 -1.40
CA GLY A 155 9.08 -14.03 -0.01
C GLY A 155 8.69 -12.63 0.46
N TYR A 156 8.17 -11.79 -0.42
CA TYR A 156 7.67 -10.45 -0.11
C TYR A 156 8.74 -9.50 0.45
N ARG A 157 9.92 -9.48 -0.18
CA ARG A 157 11.08 -8.71 0.27
C ARG A 157 11.56 -7.70 -0.77
N GLY A 158 12.29 -6.69 -0.31
CA GLY A 158 12.88 -5.66 -1.15
C GLY A 158 11.88 -4.52 -1.39
N ARG A 159 12.07 -3.77 -2.48
CA ARG A 159 11.17 -2.65 -2.80
C ARG A 159 9.74 -3.16 -3.05
N GLN A 160 8.78 -2.35 -2.61
CA GLN A 160 7.35 -2.64 -2.70
C GLN A 160 6.70 -1.67 -3.68
N TYR A 161 5.81 -2.18 -4.54
CA TYR A 161 5.05 -1.38 -5.48
C TYR A 161 3.57 -1.75 -5.39
N ILE A 162 2.70 -0.76 -5.19
CA ILE A 162 1.26 -0.96 -5.08
C ILE A 162 0.64 -0.80 -6.47
N MET A 163 -0.07 -1.83 -6.93
CA MET A 163 -0.79 -1.85 -8.20
C MET A 163 -2.29 -1.87 -7.92
N GLU A 164 -3.01 -0.87 -8.40
CA GLU A 164 -4.45 -0.66 -8.13
C GLU A 164 -5.23 -0.61 -9.44
N CYS A 165 -6.40 -1.24 -9.47
CA CYS A 165 -7.26 -1.20 -10.67
C CYS A 165 -7.80 0.21 -10.99
N GLU A 166 -7.91 1.09 -9.99
CA GLU A 166 -8.39 2.46 -10.17
C GLU A 166 -7.29 3.43 -10.64
N ARG A 167 -6.01 3.08 -10.44
CA ARG A 167 -4.88 3.90 -10.87
C ARG A 167 -4.56 3.58 -12.32
N HIS A 168 -4.46 4.60 -13.17
CA HIS A 168 -4.18 4.44 -14.59
C HIS A 168 -5.15 3.49 -15.31
N SER A 169 -6.39 3.36 -14.83
CA SER A 169 -7.35 2.35 -15.33
C SER A 169 -6.83 0.91 -15.22
N GLY A 170 -5.95 0.64 -14.26
CA GLY A 170 -5.27 -0.64 -14.07
C GLY A 170 -4.05 -0.84 -14.96
N ASP A 171 -3.70 0.12 -15.84
CA ASP A 171 -2.66 -0.04 -16.85
C ASP A 171 -1.28 0.42 -16.36
N PHE A 172 -0.39 -0.56 -16.13
CA PHE A 172 1.01 -0.34 -15.76
C PHE A 172 1.92 -0.83 -16.90
N GLN A 173 1.94 -0.08 -18.00
CA GLN A 173 2.63 -0.43 -19.25
C GLN A 173 4.16 -0.47 -19.15
N HIS A 174 4.75 0.22 -18.17
CA HIS A 174 6.20 0.35 -18.03
C HIS A 174 6.56 0.50 -16.55
N TRP A 175 7.63 -0.17 -16.12
CA TRP A 175 8.11 -0.15 -14.73
C TRP A 175 8.36 1.22 -14.13
N ARG A 176 8.67 2.25 -14.93
CA ARG A 176 8.83 3.64 -14.46
C ARG A 176 7.56 4.24 -13.88
N ASN A 177 6.40 3.66 -14.21
CA ASN A 177 5.10 4.14 -13.77
C ASN A 177 4.62 3.43 -12.48
N TRP A 178 5.39 2.47 -11.96
CA TRP A 178 5.04 1.75 -10.72
C TRP A 178 5.27 2.58 -9.45
N GLY A 179 6.07 3.64 -9.54
CA GLY A 179 6.37 4.54 -8.42
C GLY A 179 7.64 5.36 -8.69
N SER A 180 7.80 6.47 -7.97
CA SER A 180 8.89 7.44 -8.16
C SER A 180 10.31 6.86 -7.99
N HIS A 181 10.44 5.75 -7.26
CA HIS A 181 11.71 5.06 -7.01
C HIS A 181 11.83 3.72 -7.72
N SER A 182 10.94 3.41 -8.66
CA SER A 182 11.10 2.25 -9.53
C SER A 182 12.30 2.48 -10.45
N GLN A 183 13.26 1.56 -10.44
CA GLN A 183 14.52 1.65 -11.22
C GLN A 183 14.74 0.44 -12.13
N THR A 184 13.96 -0.62 -11.94
CA THR A 184 14.13 -1.93 -12.59
C THR A 184 12.76 -2.60 -12.74
N PRO A 185 12.53 -3.40 -13.80
CA PRO A 185 11.33 -4.23 -13.94
C PRO A 185 11.35 -5.49 -13.04
N GLN A 186 12.33 -5.64 -12.15
CA GLN A 186 12.47 -6.81 -11.30
C GLN A 186 11.32 -6.95 -10.30
N ILE A 187 10.54 -8.03 -10.43
CA ILE A 187 9.46 -8.44 -9.53
C ILE A 187 9.49 -9.97 -9.42
N GLN A 188 9.55 -10.49 -8.19
CA GLN A 188 9.71 -11.92 -7.93
C GLN A 188 8.70 -12.50 -6.93
N SER A 189 7.93 -11.65 -6.25
CA SER A 189 6.75 -12.10 -5.50
C SER A 189 5.65 -11.04 -5.54
N ILE A 190 4.40 -11.50 -5.50
CA ILE A 190 3.19 -10.66 -5.62
C ILE A 190 2.16 -11.18 -4.63
N ARG A 191 1.49 -10.30 -3.90
CA ARG A 191 0.35 -10.67 -3.06
C ARG A 191 -0.80 -9.68 -3.21
N ARG A 192 -2.01 -10.14 -2.95
CA ARG A 192 -3.21 -9.32 -2.85
C ARG A 192 -3.18 -8.52 -1.55
N ILE A 193 -3.69 -7.30 -1.59
CA ILE A 193 -3.88 -6.48 -0.38
C ILE A 193 -5.11 -7.02 0.37
N GLN A 194 -4.97 -7.22 1.68
CA GLN A 194 -6.07 -7.66 2.54
C GLN A 194 -6.95 -6.48 2.97
N HIS A 195 -8.19 -6.79 3.34
CA HIS A 195 -9.18 -5.86 3.86
C HIS A 195 -9.30 -5.96 5.38
#